data_AF-A0A087U8Z1-F1
#
_entry.id   AF-A0A087U8Z1-F1
#
_cell.length_a   1.000
_cell.length_b   1.000
_cell.length_c   1.000
_cell.angle_alpha   90.00
_cell.angle_beta   90.00
_cell.angle_gamma   90.00
#
_symmetry.space_group_name_H-M   'P 1'
#
loop_
_entity.id
_entity.type
_entity.pdbx_description
1 polymer ?
#
loop_
_entity_poly.entity_id
_entity_poly.type
_entity_poly.pdbx_seq_one_letter_code
_entity_poly.pdbx_strand_id
1 'polypeptide(L)'
;MFCNNCTRQYSLAKVGQMNALLLVTSKPCDPNLCEPNYPLLKAKEEVVGIGYNPCNSPLRYRRRPEKCYYYSPSENNSECVAAGTSVLPHLALIIELLSAVYIAQIIITGEK
;
A
#
# COMPACT_ATOMS: atom_id res chain seq x y z
N MET A 1 -0.93 10.43 -42.67
CA MET A 1 0.19 9.76 -41.99
C MET A 1 1.12 9.25 -43.07
N PHE A 2 2.32 9.82 -43.14
CA PHE A 2 3.34 9.45 -44.13
C PHE A 2 4.25 8.41 -43.50
N CYS A 3 4.49 7.30 -44.19
CA CYS A 3 5.34 6.23 -43.73
C CYS A 3 6.16 5.72 -44.91
N ASN A 4 7.48 5.92 -44.91
CA ASN A 4 8.42 5.41 -45.92
C ASN A 4 7.90 5.50 -47.36
N ASN A 5 7.59 6.72 -47.84
CA ASN A 5 7.06 7.00 -49.19
C ASN A 5 5.67 6.43 -49.49
N CYS A 6 5.00 5.80 -48.52
CA CYS A 6 3.60 5.46 -48.59
C CYS A 6 2.76 6.52 -47.85
N THR A 7 1.81 7.12 -48.57
CA THR A 7 0.81 8.00 -47.99
C THR A 7 -0.50 7.24 -47.85
N ARG A 8 -1.06 7.26 -46.64
CA ARG A 8 -2.39 6.73 -46.39
C ARG A 8 -3.38 7.86 -46.26
N GLN A 9 -4.38 7.86 -47.14
CA GLN A 9 -5.50 8.79 -47.06
C GLN A 9 -6.50 8.29 -46.03
N TYR A 10 -6.99 9.20 -45.22
CA TYR A 10 -8.06 8.94 -44.27
C TYR A 10 -8.98 10.16 -44.19
N SER A 11 -10.25 9.90 -43.99
CA SER A 11 -11.27 10.90 -43.70
C SER A 11 -11.94 10.53 -42.40
N LEU A 12 -12.16 11.54 -41.56
CA LEU A 12 -12.76 11.38 -40.24
C LEU A 12 -13.97 12.29 -40.13
N ALA A 13 -15.10 11.73 -39.73
CA ALA A 13 -16.35 12.46 -39.56
C ALA A 13 -17.01 12.08 -38.22
N LYS A 14 -17.68 13.05 -37.60
CA LYS A 14 -18.51 12.80 -36.41
C LYS A 14 -19.90 12.32 -36.84
N VAL A 15 -20.42 11.29 -36.17
CA VAL A 15 -21.75 10.76 -36.48
C VAL A 15 -22.80 11.54 -35.69
N GLY A 16 -23.38 12.56 -36.34
CA GLY A 16 -24.46 13.38 -35.77
C GLY A 16 -24.08 13.98 -34.40
N GLN A 17 -24.96 13.83 -33.42
CA GLN A 17 -24.76 14.32 -32.05
C GLN A 17 -24.16 13.27 -31.10
N MET A 18 -23.81 12.08 -31.59
CA MET A 18 -23.31 10.98 -30.76
C MET A 18 -21.80 11.12 -30.46
N ASN A 19 -21.33 10.35 -29.47
CA ASN A 19 -19.90 10.17 -29.18
C ASN A 19 -19.26 9.12 -30.10
N ALA A 20 -19.67 9.07 -31.36
CA ALA A 20 -19.18 8.12 -32.36
C ALA A 20 -18.47 8.86 -33.49
N LEU A 21 -17.36 8.27 -33.96
CA LEU A 21 -16.58 8.75 -35.08
C LEU A 21 -16.58 7.71 -36.19
N LEU A 22 -16.80 8.16 -37.42
CA LEU A 22 -16.63 7.37 -38.63
C LEU A 22 -15.24 7.66 -39.20
N LEU A 23 -14.40 6.64 -39.25
CA LEU A 23 -13.08 6.68 -39.87
C LEU A 23 -13.11 5.87 -41.17
N VAL A 24 -12.90 6.55 -42.30
CA VAL A 24 -12.75 5.92 -43.61
C VAL A 24 -11.29 6.02 -44.01
N THR A 25 -10.69 4.93 -44.44
CA THR A 25 -9.26 4.90 -44.77
C THR A 25 -8.97 3.94 -45.90
N SER A 26 -7.98 4.29 -46.73
CA SER A 26 -7.48 3.41 -47.79
C SER A 26 -6.81 2.16 -47.21
N LYS A 27 -6.58 1.15 -48.07
CA LYS A 27 -5.84 -0.07 -47.72
C LYS A 27 -4.52 0.29 -47.01
N PRO A 28 -4.12 -0.42 -45.94
CA PRO A 28 -2.87 -0.16 -45.25
C PRO A 28 -1.67 -0.34 -46.20
N CYS A 29 -0.62 0.43 -45.93
CA CYS A 29 0.72 0.22 -46.50
C CYS A 29 1.29 -1.11 -45.99
N ASP A 30 2.38 -1.59 -46.60
CA ASP A 30 3.04 -2.84 -46.18
C ASP A 30 3.26 -2.87 -44.65
N PRO A 31 2.73 -3.89 -43.95
CA PRO A 31 2.80 -3.96 -42.49
C PRO A 31 4.25 -3.92 -41.98
N ASN A 32 5.20 -4.50 -42.72
CA ASN A 32 6.60 -4.55 -42.30
C ASN A 32 7.28 -3.17 -42.26
N LEU A 33 6.70 -2.16 -42.93
CA LEU A 33 7.27 -0.82 -43.04
C LEU A 33 6.56 0.20 -42.14
N CYS A 34 5.30 -0.06 -41.78
CA CYS A 34 4.41 0.96 -41.19
C CYS A 34 3.67 0.50 -39.93
N GLU A 35 3.89 -0.73 -39.47
CA GLU A 35 3.40 -1.17 -38.18
C GLU A 35 4.22 -0.50 -37.08
N PRO A 36 3.59 0.22 -36.12
CA PRO A 36 4.33 0.78 -35.00
C PRO A 36 4.98 -0.35 -34.21
N ASN A 37 6.25 -0.20 -33.85
CA ASN A 37 7.01 -1.19 -33.07
C ASN A 37 6.34 -1.58 -31.73
N TYR A 38 5.36 -0.80 -31.27
CA TYR A 38 4.60 -1.06 -30.06
C TYR A 38 3.12 -0.82 -30.33
N PRO A 39 2.24 -1.84 -30.17
CA PRO A 39 0.81 -1.65 -30.31
C PRO A 39 0.31 -0.72 -29.21
N LEU A 40 -0.55 0.25 -29.57
CA LEU A 40 -1.20 1.12 -28.59
C LEU A 40 -2.27 0.32 -27.85
N LEU A 41 -1.91 -0.19 -26.67
CA LEU A 41 -2.82 -0.93 -25.80
C LEU A 41 -3.62 0.04 -24.93
N LYS A 42 -4.92 -0.21 -24.80
CA LYS A 42 -5.81 0.50 -23.85
C LYS A 42 -5.90 -0.20 -22.50
N ALA A 43 -5.14 -1.28 -22.31
CA ALA A 43 -5.11 -2.03 -21.07
C ALA A 43 -4.51 -1.19 -19.95
N LYS A 44 -4.91 -1.49 -18.71
CA LYS A 44 -4.23 -0.93 -17.54
C LYS A 44 -2.82 -1.49 -17.54
N GLU A 45 -1.85 -0.61 -17.72
CA GLU A 45 -0.45 -0.93 -17.54
C GLU A 45 -0.11 -0.82 -16.05
N GLU A 46 0.46 -1.87 -15.49
CA GLU A 46 1.01 -1.82 -14.15
C GLU A 46 2.27 -0.95 -14.21
N VAL A 47 2.17 0.27 -13.70
CA VAL A 47 3.29 1.20 -13.66
C VAL A 47 4.26 0.76 -12.55
N VAL A 48 5.11 -0.22 -12.84
CA VAL A 48 6.19 -0.65 -11.96
C VAL A 48 7.28 0.44 -11.97
N GLY A 49 7.26 1.32 -10.96
CA GLY A 49 8.37 2.26 -10.68
C GLY A 49 8.25 3.69 -11.23
N ILE A 50 7.17 4.05 -11.93
CA ILE A 50 6.93 5.43 -12.43
C ILE A 50 5.70 6.06 -11.75
N GLY A 51 5.13 5.40 -10.75
CA GLY A 51 4.13 6.00 -9.87
C GLY A 51 4.80 6.99 -8.93
N TYR A 52 4.99 8.23 -9.39
CA TYR A 52 5.45 9.38 -8.60
C TYR A 52 6.64 9.08 -7.68
N ASN A 53 7.86 9.42 -8.12
CA ASN A 53 9.00 9.45 -7.19
C ASN A 53 8.60 10.28 -5.95
N PRO A 54 8.56 9.70 -4.74
CA PRO A 54 8.10 10.40 -3.54
C PRO A 54 8.97 11.64 -3.24
N CYS A 55 10.23 11.63 -3.70
CA CYS A 55 11.14 12.77 -3.59
C CYS A 55 10.77 13.94 -4.53
N ASN A 56 10.13 13.66 -5.66
CA ASN A 56 9.75 14.67 -6.66
C ASN A 56 8.27 15.04 -6.59
N SER A 57 7.54 14.49 -5.62
CA SER A 57 6.11 14.72 -5.48
C SER A 57 5.87 16.06 -4.78
N PRO A 58 5.24 17.05 -5.43
CA PRO A 58 4.94 18.30 -4.76
C PRO A 58 3.97 18.05 -3.60
N LEU A 59 4.23 18.67 -2.46
CA LEU A 59 3.33 18.63 -1.31
C LEU A 59 1.97 19.19 -1.73
N ARG A 60 0.93 18.36 -1.67
CA ARG A 60 -0.44 18.82 -1.89
C ARG A 60 -0.88 19.68 -0.73
N TYR A 61 -1.69 20.70 -1.02
CA TYR A 61 -2.27 21.55 0.02
C TYR A 61 -3.02 20.70 1.05
N ARG A 62 -2.76 20.95 2.33
CA ARG A 62 -3.44 20.33 3.46
C ARG A 62 -3.71 21.37 4.54
N ARG A 63 -4.96 21.46 4.99
CA ARG A 63 -5.31 22.32 6.14
C ARG A 63 -4.82 21.66 7.43
N ARG A 64 -4.08 22.41 8.25
CA ARG A 64 -3.69 21.96 9.59
C ARG A 64 -4.87 22.13 10.56
N PRO A 65 -4.96 21.28 11.59
CA PRO A 65 -5.87 21.52 12.71
C PRO A 65 -5.60 22.90 13.34
N GLU A 66 -6.65 23.56 13.83
CA GLU A 66 -6.53 24.91 14.40
C GLU A 66 -5.88 24.92 15.78
N LYS A 67 -6.05 23.84 16.55
CA LYS A 67 -5.50 23.70 17.90
C LYS A 67 -4.94 22.29 18.10
N CYS A 68 -3.85 22.21 18.84
CA CYS A 68 -3.25 20.97 19.32
C CYS A 68 -3.16 21.07 20.86
N TYR A 69 -3.86 20.20 21.57
CA TYR A 69 -3.85 20.12 23.03
C TYR A 69 -2.91 18.99 23.44
N TYR A 70 -1.62 19.29 23.56
CA TYR A 70 -0.57 18.29 23.74
C TYR A 70 -0.17 18.04 25.21
N TYR A 71 -0.62 18.91 26.12
CA TYR A 71 -0.23 18.88 27.53
C TYR A 71 -1.32 19.49 28.38
N SER A 72 -1.65 18.85 29.50
CA SER A 72 -2.43 19.46 30.57
C SER A 72 -1.64 19.52 31.88
N PRO A 73 -1.65 20.64 32.62
CA PRO A 73 -1.03 20.69 33.95
C PRO A 73 -1.72 19.77 34.97
N SER A 74 -2.95 19.34 34.69
CA SER A 74 -3.69 18.35 35.48
C SER A 74 -3.41 16.91 35.04
N GLU A 75 -2.57 16.70 34.02
CA GLU A 75 -2.25 15.37 33.50
C GLU A 75 -1.34 14.64 34.49
N ASN A 76 -1.79 13.47 34.94
CA ASN A 76 -1.00 12.63 35.82
C ASN A 76 0.04 11.84 35.01
N ASN A 77 1.21 12.44 34.81
CA ASN A 77 2.30 11.79 34.08
C ASN A 77 3.10 10.80 34.94
N SER A 78 2.69 10.58 36.21
CA SER A 78 3.33 9.61 37.10
C SER A 78 2.85 8.18 36.86
N GLU A 79 1.66 8.01 36.27
CA GLU A 79 1.14 6.73 35.85
C GLU A 79 1.62 6.41 34.44
N CYS A 80 2.81 5.80 34.34
CA CYS A 80 3.17 5.07 33.13
C CYS A 80 2.36 3.77 33.10
N VAL A 81 1.62 3.52 32.01
CA VAL A 81 0.96 2.23 31.79
C VAL A 81 2.05 1.15 31.85
N ALA A 82 2.07 0.44 32.97
CA ALA A 82 3.10 -0.52 33.27
C ALA A 82 2.88 -1.77 32.43
N ALA A 83 3.42 -1.77 31.20
CA ALA A 83 3.74 -3.00 30.49
C ALA A 83 4.66 -3.93 31.32
N GLY A 84 5.23 -3.43 32.43
CA GLY A 84 5.96 -4.21 33.44
C GLY A 84 5.12 -4.80 34.59
N THR A 85 3.83 -4.46 34.75
CA THR A 85 2.96 -5.09 35.78
C THR A 85 2.38 -6.43 35.36
N SER A 86 2.47 -6.80 34.09
CA SER A 86 2.15 -8.14 33.60
C SER A 86 3.08 -9.22 34.16
N VAL A 87 4.23 -8.84 34.75
CA VAL A 87 5.20 -9.78 35.35
C VAL A 87 4.80 -10.20 36.77
N LEU A 88 4.05 -9.37 37.52
CA LEU A 88 3.62 -9.71 38.88
C LEU A 88 2.79 -11.00 38.99
N PRO A 89 1.77 -11.27 38.12
CA PRO A 89 1.02 -12.52 38.21
C PRO A 89 1.87 -13.76 37.86
N HIS A 90 2.89 -13.61 37.01
CA HIS A 90 3.78 -14.71 36.67
C HIS A 90 4.73 -15.08 37.82
N LEU A 91 5.19 -14.11 38.61
CA LEU A 91 6.03 -14.38 39.78
C LEU A 91 5.27 -15.13 40.88
N ALA A 92 4.00 -14.81 41.11
CA ALA A 92 3.16 -15.52 42.08
C ALA A 92 2.98 -17.00 41.69
N LEU A 93 2.68 -17.27 40.41
CA LEU A 93 2.56 -18.64 39.87
C LEU A 93 3.84 -19.46 40.01
N ILE A 94 5.01 -18.85 39.76
CA ILE A 94 6.30 -19.53 39.90
C ILE A 94 6.56 -19.92 41.36
N ILE A 95 6.23 -19.03 42.31
CA ILE A 95 6.42 -19.30 43.74
C ILE A 95 5.51 -20.45 44.21
N GLU A 96 4.26 -20.49 43.76
CA GLU A 96 3.33 -21.59 44.08
C GLU A 96 3.78 -22.94 43.48
N LEU A 97 4.28 -22.94 42.25
CA LEU A 97 4.81 -24.16 41.62
C LEU A 97 6.05 -24.68 42.35
N LEU A 98 6.96 -23.79 42.76
CA LEU A 98 8.17 -24.17 43.49
C LEU A 98 7.85 -24.75 44.88
N SER A 99 6.86 -24.18 45.59
CA SER A 99 6.46 -24.69 46.90
C SER A 99 5.78 -26.06 46.79
N ALA A 100 4.93 -26.27 45.77
CA ALA A 100 4.31 -27.57 45.50
C ALA A 100 5.34 -28.66 45.16
N VAL A 101 6.34 -28.33 44.33
CA VAL A 101 7.44 -29.26 43.98
C VAL A 101 8.28 -29.58 45.22
N TYR A 102 8.58 -28.60 46.06
CA TYR A 102 9.34 -28.80 47.29
C TYR A 102 8.61 -29.73 48.27
N ILE A 103 7.31 -29.52 48.48
CA ILE A 103 6.49 -30.40 49.33
C ILE A 103 6.43 -31.81 48.75
N ALA A 104 6.26 -31.95 47.43
CA ALA A 104 6.27 -33.26 46.77
C ALA A 104 7.61 -33.98 46.95
N GLN A 105 8.75 -33.27 46.88
CA GLN A 105 10.06 -33.85 47.16
C GLN A 105 10.21 -34.30 48.61
N ILE A 106 9.70 -33.53 49.57
CA ILE A 106 9.72 -33.93 50.99
C ILE A 106 8.89 -35.20 51.21
N ILE A 107 7.71 -35.30 50.60
CA ILE A 107 6.86 -36.49 50.71
C ILE A 107 7.56 -37.72 50.12
N ILE A 108 8.15 -37.58 48.93
CA ILE A 108 8.84 -38.69 48.23
C ILE A 108 10.14 -39.12 48.95
N THR A 109 10.84 -38.19 49.61
CA THR A 109 12.10 -38.49 50.34
C THR A 109 11.90 -38.86 51.81
N GLY A 110 10.78 -38.46 52.41
CA GLY A 110 10.41 -38.77 53.80
C GLY A 110 9.66 -40.10 53.98
N GLU A 111 9.34 -40.80 52.90
CA GLU A 111 8.71 -42.13 52.90
C GLU A 111 9.74 -43.29 52.88
N LYS A 112 10.93 -43.07 53.46
CA LYS A 112 11.96 -44.10 53.71
C LYS A 112 12.21 -44.29 55.20
#